data_AF-A0A3M7M5D8-F1
#
_entry.id   AF-A0A3M7M5D8-F1
#
_cell.length_a   1.000
_cell.length_b   1.000
_cell.length_c   1.000
_cell.angle_alpha   90.00
_cell.angle_beta   90.00
_cell.angle_gamma   90.00
#
_symmetry.space_group_name_H-M   'P 1'
#
loop_
_entity.id
_entity.type
_entity.pdbx_description
1 polymer ?
#
loop_
_entity_poly.entity_id
_entity_poly.type
_entity_poly.pdbx_seq_one_letter_code
_entity_poly.pdbx_strand_id
1 'polypeptide(L)' 'MGENAAQYRVESLKDLVIIINHFNKYPLITKKQADYTIFKSAYSLIKNKSHLTNKGILELVATFFFFY' A
#
# COMPACT_ATOMS: atom_id res chain seq x y z
N MET A 1 11.19 0.30 17.24
CA MET A 1 12.47 0.72 16.61
C MET A 1 13.58 0.53 17.62
N GLY A 2 14.82 0.29 17.16
CA GLY A 2 15.97 0.23 18.07
C GLY A 2 16.36 1.60 18.62
N GLU A 3 17.25 1.63 19.61
CA GLU A 3 17.61 2.84 20.38
C GLU A 3 18.22 3.99 19.55
N ASN A 4 18.73 3.73 18.33
CA ASN A 4 19.32 4.74 17.45
C ASN A 4 18.74 4.68 16.02
N ALA A 5 17.41 4.73 15.88
CA ALA A 5 16.76 4.69 14.58
C ALA A 5 15.76 5.85 14.40
N ALA A 6 15.72 6.41 13.18
CA ALA A 6 14.72 7.37 12.75
C ALA A 6 13.80 6.75 11.69
N GLN A 7 12.51 7.08 11.74
CA GLN A 7 11.52 6.63 10.75
C GLN A 7 10.95 7.84 9.99
N TYR A 8 10.90 7.73 8.67
CA TYR A 8 10.04 8.57 7.84
C TYR A 8 8.73 7.84 7.58
N ARG A 9 7.60 8.49 7.86
CA ARG A 9 6.27 7.90 7.76
C ARG A 9 5.33 8.82 6.99
N VAL A 10 4.55 8.23 6.08
CA VAL A 10 3.49 8.89 5.33
C VAL A 10 2.19 8.12 5.56
N GLU A 11 1.21 8.77 6.17
CA GLU A 11 -0.08 8.14 6.54
C GLU A 11 -1.28 8.75 5.79
N SER A 12 -1.17 9.99 5.30
CA SER A 12 -2.29 10.67 4.66
C SER A 12 -2.55 10.12 3.25
N LEU A 13 -3.82 9.88 2.90
CA LEU A 13 -4.19 9.43 1.55
C LEU A 13 -3.77 10.41 0.45
N LYS A 14 -3.70 11.70 0.79
CA LYS A 14 -3.27 12.76 -0.13
C LYS A 14 -1.78 12.63 -0.44
N ASP A 15 -0.94 12.38 0.56
CA ASP A 15 0.50 12.28 0.36
C ASP A 15 0.91 10.91 -0.18
N LEU A 16 0.17 9.86 0.16
CA LEU A 16 0.39 8.51 -0.39
C LEU A 16 0.29 8.46 -1.91
N VAL A 17 -0.53 9.34 -2.53
CA VAL A 17 -0.59 9.41 -4.00
C VAL A 17 0.75 9.82 -4.62
N ILE A 18 1.52 10.66 -3.92
CA ILE A 18 2.83 11.13 -4.36
C ILE A 18 3.81 9.95 -4.36
N ILE A 19 3.80 9.17 -3.28
CA ILE A 19 4.63 7.96 -3.12
C ILE A 19 4.28 6.91 -4.19
N ILE A 20 2.98 6.69 -4.43
CA ILE A 20 2.51 5.75 -5.46
C ILE A 20 2.94 6.20 -6.86
N ASN A 21 2.77 7.48 -7.19
CA ASN A 21 3.18 8.02 -8.48
C ASN A 21 4.70 7.90 -8.70
N HIS A 22 5.49 8.15 -7.65
CA HIS A 22 6.94 7.97 -7.70
C HIS A 22 7.32 6.53 -8.05
N PHE A 23 6.80 5.53 -7.33
CA PHE A 23 7.12 4.12 -7.59
C PHE A 23 6.49 3.55 -8.87
N ASN A 24 5.45 4.18 -9.42
CA ASN A 24 4.98 3.86 -10.78
C ASN A 24 5.97 4.32 -11.84
N LYS A 25 6.54 5.52 -11.66
CA LYS A 25 7.52 6.10 -12.59
C LYS A 25 8.91 5.49 -12.43
N TYR A 26 9.27 5.11 -11.21
CA TYR A 26 10.54 4.52 -10.82
C TYR A 26 10.29 3.21 -10.05
N PRO A 27 10.04 2.10 -10.76
CA PRO A 27 9.70 0.82 -10.15
C PRO A 27 10.78 0.30 -9.20
N LEU A 28 10.36 -0.42 -8.16
CA LEU A 28 11.28 -1.16 -7.32
C LEU A 28 11.78 -2.38 -8.10
N ILE A 29 13.08 -2.65 -8.04
CA ILE A 29 13.71 -3.73 -8.82
C ILE A 29 13.83 -5.03 -7.98
N THR A 30 13.66 -4.92 -6.66
CA THR A 30 13.81 -6.05 -5.73
C THR A 30 12.48 -6.77 -5.50
N LYS A 31 12.51 -7.85 -4.69
CA LYS A 31 11.31 -8.59 -4.26
C LYS A 31 10.24 -7.69 -3.60
N LYS A 32 10.62 -6.53 -3.07
CA LYS A 32 9.73 -5.53 -2.47
C LYS A 32 8.71 -4.94 -3.47
N GLN A 33 8.91 -5.13 -4.78
CA GLN A 33 7.94 -4.75 -5.81
C GLN A 33 6.60 -5.48 -5.66
N ALA A 34 6.61 -6.74 -5.18
CA ALA A 34 5.39 -7.49 -4.91
C ALA A 34 4.58 -6.83 -3.79
N ASP A 35 5.23 -6.51 -2.67
CA ASP A 35 4.61 -5.80 -1.55
C ASP A 35 4.07 -4.44 -1.96
N TYR A 36 4.81 -3.69 -2.79
CA TYR A 36 4.35 -2.43 -3.34
C TYR A 36 3.10 -2.60 -4.22
N THR A 37 3.03 -3.66 -5.01
CA THR A 37 1.86 -3.94 -5.86
C THR A 37 0.62 -4.21 -5.01
N ILE A 38 0.75 -5.01 -3.95
CA ILE A 38 -0.32 -5.25 -2.96
C ILE A 38 -0.74 -3.93 -2.30
N PHE A 39 0.24 -3.13 -1.85
CA PHE A 39 0.00 -1.82 -1.24
C PHE A 39 -0.76 -0.87 -2.17
N LYS A 40 -0.39 -0.79 -3.45
CA LYS A 40 -1.06 0.04 -4.47
C LYS A 40 -2.50 -0.41 -4.71
N SER A 41 -2.77 -1.72 -4.72
CA SER A 41 -4.12 -2.27 -4.82
C SER A 41 -4.98 -1.89 -3.61
N ALA A 42 -4.45 -2.06 -2.40
CA ALA A 42 -5.11 -1.65 -1.17
C ALA A 42 -5.42 -0.14 -1.16
N TYR A 43 -4.46 0.70 -1.55
CA TYR A 43 -4.68 2.13 -1.71
C TYR A 43 -5.85 2.45 -2.65
N SER A 44 -5.97 1.73 -3.76
CA SER A 44 -7.05 1.96 -4.74
C SER A 44 -8.42 1.62 -4.17
N LEU A 45 -8.54 0.52 -3.41
CA LEU A 45 -9.76 0.16 -2.68
C LEU A 45 -10.13 1.20 -1.61
N ILE A 46 -9.12 1.75 -0.94
CA ILE A 46 -9.34 2.79 0.08
C ILE A 46 -9.77 4.10 -0.57
N LYS A 47 -9.06 4.54 -1.61
CA LYS A 47 -9.36 5.75 -2.39
C LYS A 47 -10.78 5.74 -2.95
N ASN A 48 -11.24 4.59 -3.44
CA ASN A 48 -12.58 4.42 -4.00
C ASN A 48 -13.66 4.20 -2.93
N LYS A 49 -13.30 4.24 -1.63
CA LYS A 49 -14.20 3.95 -0.50
C LYS A 49 -14.82 2.53 -0.53
N SER A 50 -14.32 1.62 -1.37
CA SER A 50 -14.81 0.24 -1.46
C SER A 50 -14.66 -0.52 -0.16
N HIS A 51 -13.60 -0.21 0.62
CA HIS A 51 -13.35 -0.73 1.96
C HIS A 51 -14.45 -0.39 3.00
N LEU A 52 -15.45 0.43 2.67
CA LEU A 52 -16.61 0.65 3.54
C LEU A 52 -17.69 -0.43 3.39
N THR A 53 -17.51 -1.35 2.43
CA THR A 53 -18.42 -2.48 2.18
C THR A 53 -17.78 -3.78 2.66
N ASN A 54 -18.60 -4.73 3.12
CA ASN A 54 -18.12 -6.06 3.52
C ASN A 54 -17.32 -6.74 2.40
N LYS A 55 -17.80 -6.62 1.15
CA LYS A 55 -17.10 -7.15 -0.02
C LYS A 55 -15.72 -6.51 -0.19
N GLY A 56 -15.63 -5.18 -0.11
CA GLY A 56 -14.36 -4.47 -0.30
C GLY A 56 -13.37 -4.67 0.85
N ILE A 57 -13.82 -4.83 2.09
CA ILE A 57 -12.94 -5.25 3.20
C ILE A 57 -12.42 -6.66 2.96
N LEU A 58 -13.30 -7.59 2.55
CA LEU A 58 -12.89 -8.97 2.25
C LEU A 58 -11.87 -9.02 1.12
N GLU A 59 -12.06 -8.25 0.05
CA GLU A 59 -11.10 -8.11 -1.05
C GLU A 59 -9.75 -7.56 -0.57
N LEU A 60 -9.78 -6.53 0.29
CA LEU A 60 -8.57 -5.95 0.85
C LEU A 60 -7.79 -6.98 1.68
N VAL A 61 -8.48 -7.70 2.59
CA VAL A 61 -7.87 -8.74 3.43
C VAL A 61 -7.35 -9.90 2.58
N ALA A 62 -8.13 -10.37 1.61
CA ALA A 62 -7.74 -11.44 0.70
C ALA A 62 -6.45 -11.10 -0.08
N THR A 63 -6.29 -9.83 -0.50
CA THR A 63 -5.08 -9.37 -1.20
C THR A 63 -3.81 -9.58 -0.37
N PHE A 64 -3.89 -9.53 0.97
CA PHE A 64 -2.76 -9.82 1.84
C PHE A 64 -2.51 -11.32 2.04
N PHE A 65 -3.57 -12.13 2.13
CA PHE A 65 -3.47 -13.57 2.40
C PHE A 65 -2.99 -14.42 1.21
N PHE A 66 -3.20 -13.99 -0.03
CA PHE A 66 -2.80 -14.80 -1.20
C PHE A 66 -1.30 -14.74 -1.54
N PHE A 67 -0.53 -13.87 -0.90
CA PHE A 67 0.89 -13.64 -1.21
C PHE A 67 1.85 -14.00 -0.06
N TYR A 68 1.34 -14.57 1.04
CA TYR A 68 2.09 -15.09 2.19
C TYR A 68 1.63 -16.51 2.52
#